data_AF-A0A953JTQ3-F1
#
_entry.id   AF-A0A953JTQ3-F1
#
_cell.length_a   1.000
_cell.length_b   1.000
_cell.length_c   1.000
_cell.angle_alpha   90.00
_cell.angle_beta   90.00
_cell.angle_gamma   90.00
#
_symmetry.space_group_name_H-M   'P 1'
#
loop_
_entity.id
_entity.type
_entity.pdbx_description
1 polymer ?
#
loop_
_entity_poly.entity_id
_entity_poly.type
_entity_poly.pdbx_seq_one_letter_code
_entity_poly.pdbx_strand_id
1 'polypeptide(L)'
;PTGHYEPGRFAEDLVEIAATFDRAPVVVGASLGGLAALLAVGVLEPGLFAGMVLVDITPRQEQEGVNRIVSFMLDRAEEGFASLDEAAEAVAGYQPHRRRQPDHSGLRKNLRLDPDGRWRWHWDPQLFNTDNGLHSPQEPGRFVSAAATLTLPTMLVRGKLSDLVSEETAREFLDLVPHAQFVDVSDAGHMVAGDRNDRFCDAVVGFLSGLA
;
A
#
# COMPACT_ATOMS: atom_id res chain seq x y z
N PRO A 1 -21.98 -4.63 1.98
CA PRO A 1 -21.07 -4.38 0.85
C PRO A 1 -21.23 -5.48 -0.21
N THR A 2 -21.11 -5.17 -1.49
CA THR A 2 -21.22 -6.14 -2.60
C THR A 2 -19.93 -6.91 -2.87
N GLY A 3 -18.86 -6.65 -2.11
CA GLY A 3 -17.59 -7.39 -2.15
C GLY A 3 -16.66 -7.03 -3.31
N HIS A 4 -16.94 -5.94 -4.04
CA HIS A 4 -16.08 -5.47 -5.14
C HIS A 4 -14.89 -4.67 -4.60
N TYR A 5 -13.72 -5.29 -4.62
CA TYR A 5 -12.47 -4.75 -4.11
C TYR A 5 -11.35 -4.81 -5.16
N GLU A 6 -11.70 -4.75 -6.45
CA GLU A 6 -10.70 -4.66 -7.50
C GLU A 6 -9.91 -3.34 -7.37
N PRO A 7 -8.58 -3.30 -7.63
CA PRO A 7 -7.80 -2.06 -7.52
C PRO A 7 -8.36 -0.88 -8.32
N GLY A 8 -9.10 -1.15 -9.40
CA GLY A 8 -9.80 -0.13 -10.19
C GLY A 8 -10.91 0.59 -9.40
N ARG A 9 -11.62 -0.09 -8.49
CA ARG A 9 -12.65 0.53 -7.66
C ARG A 9 -12.07 1.54 -6.68
N PHE A 10 -10.96 1.18 -6.04
CA PHE A 10 -10.22 2.12 -5.21
C PHE A 10 -9.71 3.32 -6.02
N ALA A 11 -9.33 3.11 -7.28
CA ALA A 11 -8.91 4.20 -8.16
C ALA A 11 -10.07 5.14 -8.54
N GLU A 12 -11.26 4.61 -8.79
CA GLU A 12 -12.49 5.40 -9.01
C GLU A 12 -12.80 6.27 -7.79
N ASP A 13 -12.75 5.70 -6.57
CA ASP A 13 -12.95 6.45 -5.33
C ASP A 13 -11.91 7.55 -5.15
N LEU A 14 -10.64 7.28 -5.47
CA LEU A 14 -9.56 8.28 -5.41
C LEU A 14 -9.81 9.45 -6.36
N VAL A 15 -10.32 9.18 -7.57
CA VAL A 15 -10.68 10.21 -8.54
C VAL A 15 -11.83 11.08 -8.02
N GLU A 16 -12.90 10.46 -7.51
CA GLU A 16 -14.03 11.21 -6.97
C GLU A 16 -13.61 12.11 -5.79
N ILE A 17 -12.80 11.58 -4.87
CA ILE A 17 -12.29 12.34 -3.73
C ILE A 17 -11.38 13.48 -4.22
N ALA A 18 -10.46 13.22 -5.14
CA ALA A 18 -9.53 14.22 -5.66
C ALA A 18 -10.26 15.37 -6.37
N ALA A 19 -11.35 15.09 -7.07
CA ALA A 19 -12.19 16.09 -7.74
C ALA A 19 -12.92 17.04 -6.76
N THR A 20 -13.00 16.70 -5.47
CA THR A 20 -13.62 17.58 -4.45
C THR A 20 -12.71 18.72 -3.98
N PHE A 21 -11.40 18.67 -4.29
CA PHE A 21 -10.46 19.68 -3.86
C PHE A 21 -10.42 20.86 -4.84
N ASP A 22 -10.33 22.09 -4.31
CA ASP A 22 -10.18 23.32 -5.12
C ASP A 22 -8.88 23.37 -5.92
N ARG A 23 -7.90 22.54 -5.55
CA ARG A 23 -6.57 22.45 -6.17
C ARG A 23 -6.21 21.00 -6.37
N ALA A 24 -5.52 20.71 -7.48
CA ALA A 24 -5.02 19.38 -7.77
C ALA A 24 -4.18 18.85 -6.58
N PRO A 25 -4.61 17.76 -5.91
CA PRO A 25 -3.90 17.24 -4.75
C PRO A 25 -2.66 16.43 -5.19
N VAL A 26 -1.76 16.18 -4.24
CA VAL A 26 -0.70 15.17 -4.39
C VAL A 26 -1.17 13.89 -3.71
N VAL A 27 -1.13 12.77 -4.43
CA VAL A 27 -1.49 11.46 -3.87
C VAL A 27 -0.25 10.75 -3.32
N VAL A 28 -0.33 10.29 -2.06
CA VAL A 28 0.70 9.48 -1.40
C VAL A 28 0.10 8.11 -1.11
N GLY A 29 0.48 7.11 -1.90
CA GLY A 29 -0.12 5.79 -1.88
C GLY A 29 0.87 4.70 -1.47
N ALA A 30 0.58 3.99 -0.39
CA ALA A 30 1.36 2.84 0.06
C ALA A 30 0.71 1.52 -0.37
N SER A 31 1.50 0.57 -0.88
CA SER A 31 1.01 -0.77 -1.26
C SER A 31 -0.23 -0.68 -2.17
N LEU A 32 -1.37 -1.27 -1.78
CA LEU A 32 -2.65 -1.16 -2.51
C LEU A 32 -3.01 0.29 -2.89
N GLY A 33 -2.78 1.26 -2.00
CA GLY A 33 -3.06 2.66 -2.27
C GLY A 33 -2.23 3.23 -3.41
N GLY A 34 -0.99 2.74 -3.60
CA GLY A 34 -0.16 3.12 -4.73
C GLY A 34 -0.57 2.45 -6.05
N LEU A 35 -1.04 1.20 -6.01
CA LEU A 35 -1.64 0.56 -7.20
C LEU A 35 -2.92 1.28 -7.65
N ALA A 36 -3.77 1.66 -6.69
CA ALA A 36 -4.95 2.47 -6.96
C ALA A 36 -4.57 3.85 -7.51
N ALA A 37 -3.56 4.50 -6.94
CA ALA A 37 -3.05 5.78 -7.43
C ALA A 37 -2.49 5.69 -8.85
N LEU A 38 -1.73 4.62 -9.18
CA LEU A 38 -1.24 4.38 -10.54
C LEU A 38 -2.39 4.33 -11.56
N LEU A 39 -3.48 3.64 -11.23
CA LEU A 39 -4.65 3.56 -12.09
C LEU A 39 -5.40 4.89 -12.18
N ALA A 40 -5.59 5.58 -11.05
CA ALA A 40 -6.26 6.87 -11.01
C ALA A 40 -5.53 7.91 -11.86
N VAL A 41 -4.22 8.03 -11.67
CA VAL A 41 -3.37 9.04 -12.33
C VAL A 41 -3.05 8.67 -13.78
N GLY A 42 -2.70 7.40 -14.02
CA GLY A 42 -2.18 6.96 -15.32
C GLY A 42 -3.26 6.52 -16.31
N VAL A 43 -4.48 6.22 -15.84
CA VAL A 43 -5.55 5.65 -16.69
C VAL A 43 -6.84 6.45 -16.59
N LEU A 44 -7.35 6.71 -15.39
CA LEU A 44 -8.70 7.24 -15.23
C LEU A 44 -8.79 8.75 -15.49
N GLU A 45 -8.01 9.56 -14.79
CA GLU A 45 -8.06 11.02 -14.92
C GLU A 45 -6.65 11.66 -14.95
N PRO A 46 -5.93 11.54 -16.08
CA PRO A 46 -4.65 12.21 -16.26
C PRO A 46 -4.78 13.73 -16.12
N GLY A 47 -4.03 14.31 -15.19
CA GLY A 47 -4.02 15.76 -14.92
C GLY A 47 -4.83 16.20 -13.70
N LEU A 48 -5.57 15.29 -13.05
CA LEU A 48 -6.29 15.59 -11.80
C LEU A 48 -5.36 15.82 -10.60
N PHE A 49 -4.18 15.22 -10.61
CA PHE A 49 -3.21 15.25 -9.51
C PHE A 49 -2.00 16.11 -9.84
N ALA A 50 -1.49 16.85 -8.84
CA ALA A 50 -0.29 17.68 -8.97
C ALA A 50 1.01 16.88 -8.83
N GLY A 51 0.95 15.69 -8.23
CA GLY A 51 2.09 14.80 -8.05
C GLY A 51 1.66 13.46 -7.46
N MET A 52 2.58 12.50 -7.46
CA MET A 52 2.36 11.16 -6.89
C MET A 52 3.58 10.67 -6.12
N VAL A 53 3.33 10.06 -4.96
CA VAL A 53 4.34 9.33 -4.19
C VAL A 53 3.89 7.88 -4.03
N LEU A 54 4.66 6.96 -4.59
CA LEU A 54 4.51 5.52 -4.40
C LEU A 54 5.37 5.07 -3.22
N VAL A 55 4.74 4.45 -2.23
CA VAL A 55 5.42 4.00 -1.00
C VAL A 55 5.43 2.48 -0.98
N ASP A 56 6.63 1.95 -1.15
CA ASP A 56 6.95 0.52 -1.14
C ASP A 56 6.04 -0.32 -2.03
N ILE A 57 5.83 0.17 -3.25
CA ILE A 57 5.02 -0.48 -4.27
C ILE A 57 5.49 -0.08 -5.68
N THR A 58 5.48 -1.05 -6.59
CA THR A 58 5.84 -0.90 -8.01
C THR A 58 4.84 -1.68 -8.89
N PRO A 59 4.74 -1.37 -10.20
CA PRO A 59 3.85 -2.11 -11.12
C PRO A 59 4.10 -3.62 -11.19
N ARG A 60 5.36 -4.02 -11.02
CA ARG A 60 5.78 -5.41 -10.82
C ARG A 60 6.24 -5.58 -9.39
N GLN A 61 5.93 -6.73 -8.81
CA GLN A 61 6.17 -7.03 -7.40
C GLN A 61 6.74 -8.44 -7.27
N GLU A 62 7.49 -8.67 -6.20
CA GLU A 62 7.97 -10.00 -5.86
C GLU A 62 6.81 -10.89 -5.41
N GLN A 63 6.54 -11.96 -6.16
CA GLN A 63 5.40 -12.85 -5.92
C GLN A 63 5.46 -13.51 -4.53
N GLU A 64 6.67 -13.87 -4.07
CA GLU A 64 6.85 -14.44 -2.74
C GLU A 64 6.46 -13.46 -1.63
N GLY A 65 6.80 -12.17 -1.80
CA GLY A 65 6.41 -11.11 -0.87
C GLY A 65 4.90 -10.92 -0.82
N VAL A 66 4.26 -10.88 -1.99
CA VAL A 66 2.78 -10.83 -2.08
C VAL A 66 2.16 -12.01 -1.34
N ASN A 67 2.63 -13.23 -1.61
CA ASN A 67 2.09 -14.44 -0.99
C ASN A 67 2.25 -14.42 0.54
N ARG A 68 3.39 -13.93 1.06
CA ARG A 68 3.61 -13.78 2.51
C ARG A 68 2.60 -12.82 3.15
N ILE A 69 2.37 -11.65 2.54
CA ILE A 69 1.41 -10.66 3.02
C ILE A 69 0.00 -11.26 3.06
N VAL A 70 -0.43 -11.86 1.94
CA VAL A 70 -1.78 -12.43 1.80
C VAL A 70 -2.01 -13.54 2.81
N SER A 71 -1.03 -14.43 2.98
CA SER A 71 -1.11 -15.53 3.95
C SER A 71 -1.28 -15.01 5.38
N PHE A 72 -0.56 -13.94 5.74
CA PHE A 72 -0.72 -13.29 7.04
C PHE A 72 -2.09 -12.61 7.20
N MET A 73 -2.57 -11.90 6.19
CA MET A 73 -3.85 -11.17 6.25
C MET A 73 -5.05 -12.11 6.34
N LEU A 74 -4.94 -13.32 5.79
CA LEU A 74 -5.96 -14.35 5.85
C LEU A 74 -5.82 -15.26 7.07
N ASP A 75 -4.64 -15.33 7.71
CA ASP A 75 -4.44 -16.11 8.93
C ASP A 75 -5.42 -15.67 10.01
N ARG A 76 -6.27 -16.61 10.44
CA ARG A 76 -7.30 -16.39 11.46
C ARG A 76 -8.24 -15.22 11.17
N ALA A 77 -8.40 -14.80 9.90
CA ALA A 77 -9.30 -13.69 9.56
C ALA A 77 -10.76 -13.99 9.90
N GLU A 78 -11.22 -15.22 9.67
CA GLU A 78 -12.57 -15.69 10.04
C GLU A 78 -12.65 -16.14 11.50
N GLU A 79 -11.62 -16.83 12.00
CA GLU A 79 -11.63 -17.39 13.35
C GLU A 79 -11.53 -16.29 14.42
N GLY A 80 -10.72 -15.26 14.15
CA GLY A 80 -10.35 -14.22 15.10
C GLY A 80 -9.45 -14.72 16.23
N PHE A 81 -9.00 -13.80 17.06
CA PHE A 81 -8.11 -14.03 18.20
C PHE A 81 -8.90 -14.00 19.51
N ALA A 82 -8.53 -14.82 20.50
CA ALA A 82 -9.12 -14.81 21.83
C ALA A 82 -8.74 -13.57 22.64
N SER A 83 -7.63 -12.92 22.30
CA SER A 83 -7.13 -11.73 23.00
C SER A 83 -6.28 -10.84 22.09
N LEU A 84 -6.00 -9.61 22.54
CA LEU A 84 -5.04 -8.73 21.87
C LEU A 84 -3.61 -9.28 21.93
N ASP A 85 -3.27 -10.05 22.96
CA ASP A 85 -1.94 -10.66 23.10
C ASP A 85 -1.72 -11.75 22.05
N GLU A 86 -2.73 -12.57 21.78
CA GLU A 86 -2.67 -13.58 20.72
C GLU A 86 -2.53 -12.93 19.34
N ALA A 87 -3.26 -11.83 19.08
CA ALA A 87 -3.10 -11.06 17.85
C ALA A 87 -1.69 -10.45 17.74
N ALA A 88 -1.13 -9.97 18.85
CA ALA A 88 0.22 -9.43 18.90
C ALA A 88 1.29 -10.51 18.61
N GLU A 89 1.09 -11.74 19.06
CA GLU A 89 1.95 -12.88 18.71
C GLU A 89 1.92 -13.19 17.22
N ALA A 90 0.74 -13.18 16.60
CA ALA A 90 0.61 -13.37 15.14
C ALA A 90 1.35 -12.27 14.36
N VAL A 91 1.17 -11.00 14.75
CA VAL A 91 1.89 -9.85 14.14
C VAL A 91 3.40 -9.98 14.33
N ALA A 92 3.86 -10.40 15.51
CA ALA A 92 5.28 -10.56 15.80
C ALA A 92 5.92 -11.75 15.05
N GLY A 93 5.16 -12.81 14.79
CA GLY A 93 5.59 -13.91 13.94
C GLY A 93 5.78 -13.47 12.49
N TYR A 94 4.91 -12.57 12.00
CA TYR A 94 5.00 -12.01 10.66
C TYR A 94 6.12 -10.96 10.51
N GLN A 95 6.35 -10.12 11.52
CA GLN A 95 7.40 -9.09 11.53
C GLN A 95 8.44 -9.35 12.63
N PRO A 96 9.29 -10.38 12.51
CA PRO A 96 10.21 -10.77 13.58
C PRO A 96 11.27 -9.71 13.89
N HIS A 97 11.59 -8.85 12.91
CA HIS A 97 12.56 -7.76 13.06
C HIS A 97 11.98 -6.52 13.75
N ARG A 98 10.65 -6.43 13.88
CA ARG A 98 10.00 -5.27 14.49
C ARG A 98 10.04 -5.40 16.00
N ARG A 99 10.45 -4.33 16.69
CA ARG A 99 10.46 -4.28 18.15
C ARG A 99 9.03 -4.51 18.67
N ARG A 100 8.87 -5.54 19.51
CA ARG A 100 7.61 -5.80 20.22
C ARG A 100 7.26 -4.61 21.11
N GLN A 101 6.03 -4.13 20.97
CA GLN A 101 5.45 -3.12 21.86
C GLN A 101 4.98 -3.83 23.14
N PRO A 102 5.29 -3.31 24.34
CA PRO A 102 4.80 -3.92 25.58
C PRO A 102 3.30 -3.67 25.81
N ASP A 103 2.73 -2.65 25.14
CA ASP A 103 1.30 -2.36 25.17
C ASP A 103 0.65 -2.76 23.83
N HIS A 104 -0.28 -3.70 23.90
CA HIS A 104 -1.04 -4.20 22.74
C HIS A 104 -2.38 -3.48 22.55
N SER A 105 -2.76 -2.53 23.41
CA SER A 105 -4.02 -1.78 23.30
C SER A 105 -4.16 -1.05 21.96
N GLY A 106 -3.04 -0.68 21.34
CA GLY A 106 -3.00 -0.07 20.00
C GLY A 106 -3.59 -0.95 18.89
N LEU A 107 -3.61 -2.28 19.05
CA LEU A 107 -4.21 -3.21 18.08
C LEU A 107 -5.72 -3.02 17.95
N ARG A 108 -6.39 -2.40 18.93
CA ARG A 108 -7.82 -2.05 18.84
C ARG A 108 -8.17 -1.11 17.68
N LYS A 109 -7.17 -0.43 17.09
CA LYS A 109 -7.37 0.37 15.88
C LYS A 109 -7.66 -0.51 14.67
N ASN A 110 -7.02 -1.68 14.61
CA ASN A 110 -7.04 -2.62 13.49
C ASN A 110 -7.94 -3.85 13.75
N LEU A 111 -8.37 -4.06 14.99
CA LEU A 111 -9.25 -5.16 15.39
C LEU A 111 -10.62 -4.65 15.83
N ARG A 112 -11.62 -5.52 15.75
CA ARG A 112 -12.98 -5.35 16.30
C ARG A 112 -13.26 -6.53 17.22
N LEU A 113 -13.85 -6.24 18.39
CA LEU A 113 -14.33 -7.28 19.28
C LEU A 113 -15.75 -7.63 18.86
N ASP A 114 -15.94 -8.85 18.41
CA ASP A 114 -17.21 -9.35 17.93
C ASP A 114 -18.09 -9.89 19.07
N PRO A 115 -19.41 -10.08 18.85
CA PRO A 115 -20.33 -10.55 19.88
C PRO A 115 -20.00 -11.94 20.46
N ASP A 116 -19.23 -12.75 19.74
CA ASP A 116 -18.73 -14.06 20.20
C ASP A 116 -17.48 -13.96 21.09
N GLY A 117 -17.02 -12.74 21.38
CA GLY A 117 -15.86 -12.48 22.23
C GLY A 117 -14.52 -12.61 21.50
N ARG A 118 -14.51 -12.80 20.18
CA ARG A 118 -13.28 -12.89 19.37
C ARG A 118 -12.89 -11.52 18.82
N TRP A 119 -11.59 -11.24 18.77
CA TRP A 119 -11.03 -10.09 18.09
C TRP A 119 -10.77 -10.44 16.63
N ARG A 120 -11.46 -9.80 15.69
CA ARG A 120 -11.24 -9.98 14.25
C ARG A 120 -10.63 -8.74 13.64
N TRP A 121 -9.90 -8.92 12.56
CA TRP A 121 -9.43 -7.79 11.77
C TRP A 121 -10.60 -6.95 11.29
N HIS A 122 -10.41 -5.63 11.29
CA HIS A 122 -11.46 -4.68 10.91
C HIS A 122 -11.68 -4.56 9.39
N TRP A 123 -10.86 -5.24 8.57
CA TRP A 123 -11.07 -5.34 7.13
C TRP A 123 -12.00 -6.50 6.80
N ASP A 124 -12.65 -6.41 5.65
CA ASP A 124 -13.48 -7.48 5.11
C ASP A 124 -12.58 -8.57 4.48
N PRO A 125 -12.64 -9.84 4.89
CA PRO A 125 -11.87 -10.92 4.26
C PRO A 125 -12.16 -11.09 2.76
N GLN A 126 -13.35 -10.66 2.29
CA GLN A 126 -13.69 -10.65 0.86
C GLN A 126 -12.75 -9.76 0.04
N LEU A 127 -11.97 -8.87 0.67
CA LEU A 127 -10.90 -8.10 0.04
C LEU A 127 -9.95 -9.00 -0.76
N PHE A 128 -9.69 -10.23 -0.30
CA PHE A 128 -8.77 -11.16 -0.93
C PHE A 128 -9.46 -12.21 -1.82
N ASN A 129 -10.75 -12.06 -2.12
CA ASN A 129 -11.45 -12.96 -3.03
C ASN A 129 -10.84 -12.93 -4.45
N THR A 130 -10.88 -14.06 -5.13
CA THR A 130 -10.41 -14.24 -6.52
C THR A 130 -11.44 -13.85 -7.58
N ASP A 131 -12.71 -13.67 -7.22
CA ASP A 131 -13.74 -13.30 -8.21
C ASP A 131 -13.76 -11.79 -8.46
N ASN A 132 -13.82 -11.01 -7.38
CA ASN A 132 -13.96 -9.55 -7.41
C ASN A 132 -13.13 -8.83 -6.33
N GLY A 133 -12.15 -9.52 -5.74
CA GLY A 133 -11.23 -8.93 -4.77
C GLY A 133 -9.90 -8.46 -5.38
N LEU A 134 -8.90 -8.24 -4.53
CA LEU A 134 -7.55 -7.85 -4.92
C LEU A 134 -6.83 -8.90 -5.79
N HIS A 135 -7.26 -10.17 -5.69
CA HIS A 135 -6.72 -11.28 -6.48
C HIS A 135 -7.57 -11.60 -7.72
N SER A 136 -8.60 -10.79 -8.01
CA SER A 136 -9.35 -10.94 -9.25
C SER A 136 -8.44 -10.82 -10.47
N PRO A 137 -8.66 -11.62 -11.54
CA PRO A 137 -7.90 -11.53 -12.76
C PRO A 137 -7.82 -10.09 -13.27
N GLN A 138 -6.60 -9.55 -13.34
CA GLN A 138 -6.34 -8.23 -13.91
C GLN A 138 -5.84 -8.38 -15.33
N GLU A 139 -6.07 -7.37 -16.17
CA GLU A 139 -5.44 -7.33 -17.49
C GLU A 139 -3.91 -7.36 -17.35
N PRO A 140 -3.22 -8.30 -18.02
CA PRO A 140 -1.77 -8.39 -17.94
C PRO A 140 -1.08 -7.08 -18.34
N GLY A 141 -0.16 -6.62 -17.50
CA GLY A 141 0.61 -5.40 -17.77
C GLY A 141 -0.16 -4.09 -17.54
N ARG A 142 -1.42 -4.13 -17.06
CA ARG A 142 -2.23 -2.91 -16.80
C ARG A 142 -1.48 -1.86 -15.99
N PHE A 143 -0.83 -2.25 -14.89
CA PHE A 143 -0.07 -1.31 -14.05
C PHE A 143 1.21 -0.80 -14.72
N VAL A 144 1.85 -1.62 -15.56
CA VAL A 144 3.04 -1.21 -16.34
C VAL A 144 2.63 -0.16 -17.36
N SER A 145 1.53 -0.39 -18.07
CA SER A 145 0.97 0.58 -19.01
C SER A 145 0.55 1.88 -18.30
N ALA A 146 -0.08 1.78 -17.13
CA ALA A 146 -0.45 2.95 -16.32
C ALA A 146 0.77 3.74 -15.83
N ALA A 147 1.87 3.07 -15.46
CA ALA A 147 3.10 3.76 -15.07
C ALA A 147 3.75 4.47 -16.26
N ALA A 148 3.74 3.87 -17.45
CA ALA A 148 4.34 4.44 -18.65
C ALA A 148 3.65 5.72 -19.16
N THR A 149 2.42 6.01 -18.72
CA THR A 149 1.70 7.24 -19.09
C THR A 149 1.96 8.42 -18.14
N LEU A 150 2.66 8.19 -17.03
CA LEU A 150 2.88 9.20 -16.01
C LEU A 150 3.76 10.33 -16.55
N THR A 151 3.29 11.56 -16.42
CA THR A 151 4.03 12.78 -16.79
C THR A 151 4.17 13.76 -15.63
N LEU A 152 3.35 13.61 -14.59
CA LEU A 152 3.41 14.40 -13.37
C LEU A 152 4.66 14.07 -12.54
N PRO A 153 5.12 15.01 -11.69
CA PRO A 153 6.14 14.76 -10.69
C PRO A 153 5.81 13.51 -9.88
N THR A 154 6.74 12.55 -9.86
CA THR A 154 6.54 11.24 -9.24
C THR A 154 7.71 10.92 -8.34
N MET A 155 7.46 10.30 -7.20
CA MET A 155 8.48 9.76 -6.30
C MET A 155 8.18 8.29 -5.98
N LEU A 156 9.21 7.46 -6.00
CA LEU A 156 9.20 6.12 -5.43
C LEU A 156 10.01 6.13 -4.14
N VAL A 157 9.37 5.76 -3.03
CA VAL A 157 10.03 5.51 -1.75
C VAL A 157 10.03 4.01 -1.49
N ARG A 158 11.21 3.40 -1.39
CA ARG A 158 11.40 1.97 -1.13
C ARG A 158 11.89 1.74 0.29
N GLY A 159 11.34 0.72 0.95
CA GLY A 159 11.93 0.16 2.17
C GLY A 159 13.06 -0.80 1.81
N LYS A 160 14.26 -0.59 2.34
CA LYS A 160 15.43 -1.43 2.01
C LYS A 160 15.22 -2.92 2.31
N LEU A 161 14.42 -3.23 3.32
CA LEU A 161 14.05 -4.58 3.74
C LEU A 161 12.69 -5.01 3.16
N SER A 162 12.24 -4.37 2.08
CA SER A 162 11.00 -4.75 1.41
C SER A 162 11.14 -6.10 0.73
N ASP A 163 10.20 -6.95 1.09
CA ASP A 163 9.96 -8.24 0.47
C ASP A 163 9.11 -8.14 -0.81
N LEU A 164 8.53 -6.96 -1.07
CA LEU A 164 7.61 -6.70 -2.16
C LEU A 164 8.28 -5.95 -3.32
N VAL A 165 9.17 -5.01 -2.99
CA VAL A 165 9.90 -4.16 -3.94
C VAL A 165 11.40 -4.41 -3.82
N SER A 166 11.90 -5.23 -4.73
CA SER A 166 13.33 -5.45 -4.94
C SER A 166 14.01 -4.24 -5.61
N GLU A 167 15.34 -4.21 -5.59
CA GLU A 167 16.10 -3.23 -6.39
C GLU A 167 15.84 -3.39 -7.90
N GLU A 168 15.54 -4.60 -8.34
CA GLU A 168 15.22 -4.91 -9.74
C GLU A 168 13.88 -4.30 -10.14
N THR A 169 12.80 -4.59 -9.40
CA THR A 169 11.47 -4.02 -9.67
C THR A 169 11.43 -2.49 -9.53
N ALA A 170 12.23 -1.92 -8.61
CA ALA A 170 12.43 -0.48 -8.52
C ALA A 170 13.13 0.09 -9.77
N ARG A 171 14.16 -0.58 -10.29
CA ARG A 171 14.84 -0.17 -11.53
C ARG A 171 13.91 -0.25 -12.73
N GLU A 172 13.13 -1.32 -12.86
CA GLU A 172 12.12 -1.46 -13.91
C GLU A 172 11.10 -0.32 -13.88
N PHE A 173 10.67 0.10 -12.69
CA PHE A 173 9.79 1.27 -12.55
C PHE A 173 10.49 2.56 -13.00
N LEU A 174 11.75 2.76 -12.64
CA LEU A 174 12.51 3.93 -13.06
C LEU A 174 12.81 3.97 -14.57
N ASP A 175 12.93 2.81 -15.21
CA ASP A 175 13.04 2.71 -16.66
C ASP A 175 11.73 3.13 -17.35
N LEU A 176 10.58 2.86 -16.72
CA LEU A 176 9.26 3.30 -17.20
C LEU A 176 8.98 4.78 -16.91
N VAL A 177 9.47 5.30 -15.78
CA VAL A 177 9.20 6.65 -15.27
C VAL A 177 10.53 7.36 -14.98
N PRO A 178 11.31 7.74 -16.00
CA PRO A 178 12.70 8.19 -15.85
C PRO A 178 12.84 9.53 -15.12
N HIS A 179 11.77 10.32 -15.02
CA HIS A 179 11.74 11.56 -14.24
C HIS A 179 11.37 11.35 -12.76
N ALA A 180 11.04 10.11 -12.35
CA ALA A 180 10.69 9.83 -10.97
C ALA A 180 11.89 10.02 -10.04
N GLN A 181 11.65 10.68 -8.92
CA GLN A 181 12.61 10.71 -7.82
C GLN A 181 12.60 9.36 -7.11
N PHE A 182 13.77 8.87 -6.70
CA PHE A 182 13.89 7.60 -5.99
C PHE A 182 14.57 7.79 -4.64
N VAL A 183 13.96 7.25 -3.59
CA VAL A 183 14.49 7.26 -2.23
C VAL A 183 14.48 5.84 -1.67
N ASP A 184 15.65 5.37 -1.24
CA ASP A 184 15.81 4.10 -0.54
C ASP A 184 16.01 4.35 0.95
N VAL A 185 15.03 3.95 1.77
CA VAL A 185 15.03 4.16 3.22
C VAL A 185 15.69 2.96 3.90
N SER A 186 16.90 3.19 4.42
CA SER A 186 17.67 2.19 5.18
C SER A 186 16.93 1.73 6.45
N ASP A 187 17.03 0.45 6.78
CA ASP A 187 16.43 -0.19 7.97
C ASP A 187 14.88 -0.13 8.08
N ALA A 188 14.19 0.03 6.95
CA ALA A 188 12.73 -0.05 6.86
C ALA A 188 12.29 -1.28 6.04
N GLY A 189 11.31 -2.04 6.55
CA GLY A 189 10.64 -3.11 5.79
C GLY A 189 9.52 -2.56 4.91
N HIS A 190 8.52 -3.39 4.60
CA HIS A 190 7.36 -2.97 3.79
C HIS A 190 6.59 -1.79 4.41
N MET A 191 6.53 -1.74 5.74
CA MET A 191 5.86 -0.67 6.48
C MET A 191 6.78 0.54 6.71
N VAL A 192 7.30 1.14 5.63
CA VAL A 192 8.27 2.25 5.69
C VAL A 192 7.82 3.39 6.60
N ALA A 193 6.56 3.83 6.46
CA ALA A 193 5.97 4.87 7.30
C ALA A 193 5.81 4.47 8.78
N GLY A 194 5.71 3.17 9.07
CA GLY A 194 5.57 2.64 10.43
C GLY A 194 6.90 2.34 11.13
N ASP A 195 7.97 2.11 10.36
CA ASP A 195 9.28 1.69 10.86
C ASP A 195 10.26 2.86 11.04
N ARG A 196 10.27 3.81 10.09
CA ARG A 196 11.18 4.97 10.04
C ARG A 196 10.46 6.22 9.51
N ASN A 197 9.51 6.70 10.32
CA ASN A 197 8.64 7.81 9.94
C ASN A 197 9.41 9.13 9.69
N ASP A 198 10.53 9.34 10.37
CA ASP A 198 11.37 10.53 10.22
C ASP A 198 11.94 10.69 8.80
N ARG A 199 12.70 9.69 8.33
CA ARG A 199 13.32 9.73 6.99
C ARG A 199 12.29 9.70 5.87
N PHE A 200 11.21 8.95 6.07
CA PHE A 200 10.07 8.94 5.16
C PHE A 200 9.44 10.33 5.05
N CYS A 201 9.11 10.96 6.18
CA CYS A 201 8.52 12.30 6.20
C CYS A 201 9.44 13.34 5.57
N ASP A 202 10.74 13.32 5.87
CA ASP A 202 11.69 14.29 5.30
C ASP A 202 11.75 14.20 3.77
N ALA A 203 11.78 12.97 3.22
CA ALA A 203 11.78 12.75 1.78
C ALA A 203 10.49 13.27 1.12
N VAL A 204 9.33 12.93 1.69
CA VAL A 204 8.03 13.34 1.16
C VAL A 204 7.83 14.85 1.29
N VAL A 205 8.17 15.45 2.43
CA VAL A 205 8.08 16.91 2.63
C VAL A 205 9.02 17.64 1.67
N GLY A 206 10.23 17.13 1.46
CA GLY A 206 11.17 17.67 0.47
C GLY A 206 10.61 17.63 -0.94
N PHE A 207 10.03 16.50 -1.35
CA PHE A 207 9.34 16.36 -2.63
C PHE A 207 8.21 17.38 -2.80
N LEU A 208 7.30 17.44 -1.82
CA LEU A 208 6.14 18.33 -1.83
C LEU A 208 6.56 19.81 -1.88
N SER A 209 7.63 20.18 -1.16
CA SER A 209 8.15 21.55 -1.17
C SER A 209 8.73 21.96 -2.53
N GLY A 210 9.19 21.00 -3.33
CA GLY A 210 9.66 21.23 -4.69
C GLY A 210 8.55 21.37 -5.75
N LEU A 211 7.30 21.10 -5.39
CA LEU A 211 6.13 21.27 -6.27
C LEU A 211 5.44 22.64 -6.13
N ALA A 212 5.77 23.37 -5.06
CA ALA A 212 5.15 24.64 -4.67
C ALA A 212 5.72 25.84 -5.44
#